data_AF-A0A1H7H214-F1
#
_entry.id   AF-A0A1H7H214-F1
#
_cell.length_a   1.000
_cell.length_b   1.000
_cell.length_c   1.000
_cell.angle_alpha   90.00
_cell.angle_beta   90.00
_cell.angle_gamma   90.00
#
_symmetry.space_group_name_H-M   'P 1'
#
loop_
_entity.id
_entity.type
_entity.pdbx_description
1 polymer ?
#
loop_
_entity_poly.entity_id
_entity_poly.type
_entity_poly.pdbx_seq_one_letter_code
_entity_poly.pdbx_strand_id
1 'polypeptide(L)' 'MTIRRRTVEHVFGTLKHWMGSTHFQMRRLGNVSTEMSLHVLAYNLKRVMKILGFAKTLRAMKLAGA' A
#
# COMPACT_ATOMS: atom_id res chain seq x y z
N MET A 1 -16.57 13.87 8.97
CA MET A 1 -16.34 12.40 8.93
C MET A 1 -16.43 11.80 7.53
N THR A 2 -17.26 12.31 6.61
CA THR A 2 -17.50 11.74 5.27
C THR A 2 -16.25 11.64 4.38
N ILE A 3 -15.32 12.60 4.48
CA ILE A 3 -14.09 12.61 3.67
C ILE A 3 -13.17 11.45 4.07
N ARG A 4 -12.89 11.27 5.36
CA ARG A 4 -12.03 10.17 5.88
C ARG A 4 -12.55 8.79 5.49
N ARG A 5 -13.87 8.61 5.54
CA ARG A 5 -14.55 7.37 5.12
C ARG A 5 -14.35 7.05 3.64
N ARG A 6 -14.35 8.07 2.79
CA ARG A 6 -14.18 7.89 1.34
C ARG A 6 -12.73 7.70 0.92
N THR A 7 -11.78 8.34 1.61
CA THR A 7 -10.38 8.36 1.18
C THR A 7 -9.48 7.34 1.91
N VAL A 8 -9.72 7.09 3.20
CA VAL A 8 -8.80 6.30 4.04
C VAL A 8 -9.43 5.00 4.52
N GLU A 9 -10.70 4.99 4.93
CA GLU A 9 -11.31 3.78 5.51
C GLU A 9 -11.34 2.61 4.52
N HIS A 10 -11.64 2.86 3.25
CA HIS A 10 -11.59 1.80 2.23
C HIS A 10 -10.17 1.26 2.06
N VAL A 11 -9.16 2.13 1.95
CA VAL A 11 -7.75 1.73 1.80
C VAL A 11 -7.32 0.87 2.99
N PHE A 12 -7.67 1.31 4.20
CA PHE A 12 -7.35 0.60 5.43
C PHE A 12 -8.06 -0.75 5.53
N GLY A 13 -9.31 -0.85 5.08
CA GLY A 13 -10.03 -2.11 4.98
C GLY A 13 -9.37 -3.09 4.01
N THR A 14 -8.92 -2.61 2.85
CA THR A 14 -8.22 -3.44 1.86
C THR A 14 -6.86 -3.92 2.38
N LEU A 15 -6.09 -3.04 3.02
CA LEU A 15 -4.80 -3.41 3.63
C LEU A 15 -4.97 -4.51 4.68
N LYS A 16 -5.91 -4.32 5.63
CA LYS A 16 -6.21 -5.35 6.65
C LYS A 16 -6.68 -6.67 6.04
N HIS A 17 -7.50 -6.61 4.98
CA HIS A 17 -7.93 -7.83 4.29
C HIS A 17 -6.76 -8.57 3.63
N TRP A 18 -5.81 -7.85 3.00
CA TRP A 18 -4.63 -8.46 2.37
C TRP A 18 -3.60 -8.98 3.37
N MET A 19 -3.44 -8.31 4.51
CA MET A 19 -2.56 -8.74 5.59
C MET A 19 -3.07 -10.01 6.29
N GLY A 20 -4.36 -10.33 6.13
CA GLY A 20 -5.02 -11.43 6.83
C GLY A 20 -5.52 -11.01 8.22
N SER A 21 -6.24 -11.92 8.88
CA SER A 21 -6.78 -11.71 10.22
C SER A 21 -5.73 -11.87 11.33
N THR A 22 -4.52 -12.33 10.99
CA THR A 22 -3.44 -12.62 11.91
C THR A 22 -2.61 -11.39 12.28
N HIS A 23 -1.91 -11.50 13.40
CA HIS A 23 -0.94 -10.51 13.89
C HIS A 23 0.22 -10.29 12.90
N PHE A 24 0.85 -9.12 12.99
CA PHE A 24 2.11 -8.82 12.32
C PHE A 24 3.11 -9.98 12.51
N GLN A 25 3.82 -10.32 11.45
CA GLN A 25 4.84 -11.37 11.48
C GLN A 25 6.03 -10.95 12.35
N MET A 26 6.33 -9.66 12.37
CA MET A 26 7.48 -9.12 13.07
C MET A 26 7.14 -8.74 14.53
N ARG A 27 8.17 -8.76 15.38
CA ARG A 27 8.12 -8.26 16.75
C ARG A 27 8.93 -6.97 16.87
N ARG A 28 8.58 -6.14 17.87
CA ARG A 28 9.13 -4.80 18.16
C ARG A 28 8.69 -3.74 17.16
N LEU A 29 8.46 -2.51 17.65
CA LEU A 29 7.83 -1.43 16.89
C LEU A 29 8.56 -1.07 15.59
N GLY A 30 9.90 -1.04 15.57
CA GLY A 30 10.65 -0.70 14.37
C GLY A 30 10.41 -1.69 13.21
N ASN A 31 10.37 -2.98 13.52
CA ASN A 31 10.15 -4.01 12.52
C ASN A 31 8.69 -4.04 12.06
N VAL A 32 7.74 -3.90 12.99
CA VAL A 32 6.30 -3.80 12.68
C VAL A 32 6.00 -2.58 11.81
N SER A 33 6.63 -1.44 12.10
CA SER A 33 6.50 -0.24 11.27
C SER A 33 7.01 -0.47 9.85
N THR A 34 8.10 -1.24 9.71
CA THR A 34 8.65 -1.60 8.40
C THR A 34 7.70 -2.53 7.63
N GLU A 35 7.17 -3.55 8.30
CA GLU A 35 6.16 -4.47 7.73
C GLU A 35 4.92 -3.69 7.25
N MET A 36 4.38 -2.81 8.08
CA MET A 36 3.25 -1.95 7.71
C MET A 36 3.58 -1.04 6.51
N SER A 37 4.79 -0.49 6.47
CA SER A 37 5.25 0.37 5.36
C SER A 37 5.32 -0.40 4.05
N LEU A 38 5.79 -1.65 4.07
CA LEU A 38 5.83 -2.51 2.89
C LEU A 38 4.42 -2.84 2.37
N HIS A 39 3.46 -3.13 3.25
CA HIS A 39 2.07 -3.34 2.85
C HIS A 39 1.46 -2.09 2.18
N VAL A 40 1.69 -0.90 2.75
CA VAL A 40 1.25 0.36 2.15
C VAL A 40 1.91 0.60 0.79
N LEU A 41 3.20 0.34 0.66
CA LEU A 41 3.92 0.47 -0.61
C LEU A 41 3.34 -0.46 -1.68
N ALA A 42 3.11 -1.74 -1.35
CA ALA A 42 2.53 -2.71 -2.26
C ALA A 42 1.11 -2.30 -2.72
N TYR A 43 0.28 -1.79 -1.80
CA TYR A 43 -1.03 -1.25 -2.12
C TYR A 43 -0.94 -0.07 -3.08
N ASN A 44 -0.06 0.88 -2.81
CA ASN A 44 0.14 2.06 -3.64
C ASN A 44 0.60 1.68 -5.05
N LEU A 45 1.55 0.75 -5.19
CA LEU A 45 1.99 0.25 -6.49
C LEU A 45 0.83 -0.39 -7.26
N LYS A 46 0.03 -1.26 -6.61
CA LYS A 46 -1.13 -1.88 -7.26
C LYS A 46 -2.18 -0.84 -7.68
N ARG A 47 -2.38 0.20 -6.86
CA ARG A 47 -3.30 1.31 -7.16
C ARG A 47 -2.82 2.14 -8.35
N VAL A 48 -1.55 2.51 -8.40
CA VAL A 48 -0.97 3.26 -9.53
C VAL A 48 -1.05 2.44 -10.82
N MET A 49 -0.71 1.15 -10.78
CA MET A 49 -0.88 0.25 -11.93
C MET A 49 -2.32 0.16 -12.42
N LYS A 50 -3.30 0.18 -11.50
CA LYS A 50 -4.74 0.18 -11.86
C LYS A 50 -5.20 1.49 -12.50
N ILE A 51 -4.61 2.63 -12.11
CA ILE A 51 -4.98 3.96 -12.63
C ILE A 51 -4.29 4.24 -13.97
N LEU A 52 -2.98 3.99 -14.05
CA LEU A 52 -2.16 4.37 -15.21
C LEU A 52 -1.95 3.23 -16.22
N GLY A 53 -2.16 1.98 -15.79
CA GLY A 53 -1.76 0.79 -16.53
C GLY A 53 -0.28 0.42 -16.32
N PHE A 54 0.07 -0.82 -16.64
CA PHE A 54 1.40 -1.38 -16.40
C PHE A 54 2.51 -0.64 -17.16
N ALA A 55 2.35 -0.44 -18.47
CA ALA A 55 3.38 0.16 -19.32
C ALA A 55 3.75 1.59 -18.89
N LYS A 56 2.76 2.42 -18.57
CA LYS A 56 2.99 3.79 -18.08
C LYS A 56 3.64 3.81 -16.71
N THR A 57 3.19 2.92 -15.81
CA THR A 57 3.78 2.78 -14.48
C THR A 57 5.26 2.38 -14.57
N LEU A 58 5.60 1.39 -15.40
CA LEU A 58 6.98 0.93 -15.56
C LEU A 58 7.88 2.05 -16.12
N ARG A 59 7.40 2.81 -17.10
CA ARG A 59 8.14 3.97 -17.64
C ARG A 59 8.37 5.03 -16.56
N ALA A 60 7.35 5.36 -15.77
CA ALA A 60 7.48 6.33 -14.68
C ALA A 60 8.47 5.87 -13.61
N MET A 61 8.46 4.59 -13.24
CA MET A 61 9.42 4.03 -12.27
C MET A 61 10.87 4.10 -12.76
N LYS A 62 11.12 3.83 -14.05
CA LYS A 62 12.46 3.94 -14.64
C LYS A 62 12.98 5.38 -14.64
N LEU A 63 12.09 6.36 -14.83
CA LEU A 63 12.44 7.78 -14.83
C LEU A 63 12.66 8.33 -13.42
N ALA A 64 11.94 7.82 -12.41
CA ALA A 64 12.05 8.28 -11.03
C ALA A 64 13.33 7.81 -10.31
N GLY A 65 14.02 6.81 -10.86
CA GLY A 65 15.30 6.31 -10.35
C GLY A 65 16.53 6.87 -11.09
N ALA A 66 16.33 7.75 -12.06
CA ALA A 66 17.38 8.54 -12.73
C ALA A 66 17.48 9.92 -12.06
#